data_AF-A0A3S0PBS8-F1
#
_entry.id   AF-A0A3S0PBS8-F1
#
_cell.length_a   1.000
_cell.length_b   1.000
_cell.length_c   1.000
_cell.angle_alpha   90.00
_cell.angle_beta   90.00
_cell.angle_gamma   90.00
#
_symmetry.space_group_name_H-M   'P 1'
#
loop_
_entity.id
_entity.type
_entity.pdbx_description
1 polymer ?
#
loop_
_entity_poly.entity_id
_entity_poly.type
_entity_poly.pdbx_seq_one_letter_code
_entity_poly.pdbx_strand_id
1 'polypeptide(L)'
;MRQILRLPSFYLGIPILLTCGLTLLTYDLPYGYADGICLLAVTAIAIVLFDLWMGSRIPEITRFRSYRYAGNREAFVALAFSAVIVVFCVLDIVLFPMPLFDNPSSYATMEGGREHIRHISNMCWILPPVGILCVRSRWLRNLLIAIGLIFPVVVIDRNRIFATLYAFALVILFRRDTTRPLPWKTIAFLAVVGATVFSVLGTLRSGSLDTVALPFSKVYHALPQGVKWLLLYMSAGPYNFGAIAAKHYSNASFLINQLVPLSGSVATAGTDIPLDASNINVGTEFFPFLMAFGPAGAVMSVILLYAMLLWSVRLLRRNVSLFALLIFLRVSYVCVMSPFAPQAYTWTNFSFIALCLLLQVLATCLPNRNATRTNVTRGAIPTTH
;
A
#
# COMPACT_ATOMS: atom_id res chain seq x y z
N MET A 1 -14.33 16.01 -7.91
CA MET A 1 -13.35 14.89 -7.92
C MET A 1 -11.90 15.30 -7.66
N ARG A 2 -11.29 16.25 -8.42
CA ARG A 2 -9.85 16.55 -8.28
C ARG A 2 -9.42 17.17 -6.95
N GLN A 3 -10.29 17.96 -6.29
CA GLN A 3 -9.99 18.54 -4.98
C GLN A 3 -10.03 17.48 -3.86
N ILE A 4 -10.88 16.46 -4.00
CA ILE A 4 -11.05 15.40 -3.00
C ILE A 4 -9.82 14.48 -2.99
N LEU A 5 -9.28 14.10 -4.15
CA LEU A 5 -8.04 13.29 -4.24
C LEU A 5 -6.79 14.00 -3.70
N ARG A 6 -6.88 15.32 -3.48
CA ARG A 6 -5.81 16.11 -2.87
C ARG A 6 -5.91 16.15 -1.35
N LEU A 7 -7.00 15.68 -0.74
CA LEU A 7 -7.13 15.54 0.70
C LEU A 7 -6.31 14.34 1.17
N PRO A 8 -5.37 14.51 2.12
CA PRO A 8 -4.72 13.39 2.80
C PRO A 8 -5.73 12.37 3.35
N SER A 9 -6.78 12.84 4.05
CA SER A 9 -7.82 11.99 4.65
C SER A 9 -8.55 11.11 3.63
N PHE A 10 -8.55 11.45 2.34
CA PHE A 10 -9.12 10.61 1.29
C PHE A 10 -8.47 9.22 1.24
N TYR A 11 -7.17 9.11 1.53
CA TYR A 11 -6.43 7.86 1.45
C TYR A 11 -6.56 6.99 2.70
N LEU A 12 -7.19 7.49 3.77
CA LEU A 12 -7.34 6.77 5.04
C LEU A 12 -8.81 6.69 5.48
N GLY A 13 -9.45 7.85 5.65
CA GLY A 13 -10.81 7.93 6.18
C GLY A 13 -11.86 7.33 5.23
N ILE A 14 -11.77 7.60 3.92
CA ILE A 14 -12.74 7.06 2.96
C ILE A 14 -12.65 5.51 2.86
N PRO A 15 -11.46 4.89 2.75
CA PRO A 15 -11.33 3.44 2.85
C PRO A 15 -11.91 2.86 4.15
N ILE A 16 -11.65 3.46 5.31
CA ILE A 16 -12.23 2.99 6.58
C ILE A 16 -13.76 3.09 6.54
N LEU A 17 -14.32 4.21 6.10
CA LEU A 17 -15.77 4.39 6.04
C LEU A 17 -16.44 3.44 5.05
N LEU A 18 -15.83 3.25 3.88
CA LEU A 18 -16.32 2.32 2.87
C LEU A 18 -16.38 0.89 3.43
N THR A 19 -15.34 0.48 4.14
CA THR A 19 -15.23 -0.89 4.66
C THR A 19 -16.14 -1.12 5.87
N CYS A 20 -16.29 -0.13 6.76
CA CYS A 20 -17.33 -0.17 7.79
C CYS A 20 -18.73 -0.29 7.16
N GLY A 21 -19.04 0.52 6.15
CA GLY A 21 -20.32 0.45 5.44
C GLY A 21 -20.56 -0.90 4.76
N LEU A 22 -19.56 -1.43 4.06
CA LEU A 22 -19.64 -2.77 3.46
C LEU A 22 -19.83 -3.86 4.51
N THR A 23 -19.20 -3.73 5.68
CA THR A 23 -19.36 -4.67 6.79
C THR A 23 -20.79 -4.69 7.30
N LEU A 24 -21.41 -3.52 7.52
CA LEU A 24 -22.80 -3.41 7.93
C LEU A 24 -23.78 -4.01 6.91
N LEU A 25 -23.44 -4.01 5.62
CA LEU A 25 -24.26 -4.60 4.55
C LEU A 25 -24.02 -6.11 4.37
N THR A 26 -22.83 -6.58 4.73
CA THR A 26 -22.37 -7.96 4.46
C THR A 26 -22.74 -8.92 5.59
N TYR A 27 -22.80 -8.46 6.84
CA TYR A 27 -23.02 -9.32 8.00
C TYR A 27 -24.29 -8.94 8.76
N ASP A 28 -24.99 -9.95 9.25
CA ASP A 28 -25.99 -9.83 10.30
C ASP A 28 -25.23 -9.79 11.64
N LEU A 29 -24.90 -8.58 12.11
CA LEU A 29 -23.96 -8.40 13.21
C LEU A 29 -24.49 -8.93 14.55
N PRO A 30 -23.70 -9.75 15.28
CA PRO A 30 -23.98 -10.09 16.66
C PRO A 30 -24.02 -8.86 17.59
N TYR A 31 -24.68 -9.00 18.73
CA TYR A 31 -24.78 -7.94 19.73
C TYR A 31 -23.39 -7.42 20.17
N GLY A 32 -23.24 -6.09 20.23
CA GLY A 32 -22.00 -5.41 20.63
C GLY A 32 -20.95 -5.23 19.52
N TYR A 33 -21.03 -5.97 18.41
CA TYR A 33 -20.00 -5.88 17.36
C TYR A 33 -20.03 -4.54 16.60
N ALA A 34 -21.22 -3.93 16.55
CA ALA A 34 -21.42 -2.63 15.93
C ALA A 34 -20.62 -1.51 16.62
N ASP A 35 -20.31 -1.64 17.92
CA ASP A 35 -19.61 -0.60 18.68
C ASP A 35 -18.17 -0.40 18.18
N GLY A 36 -17.45 -1.49 17.92
CA GLY A 36 -16.10 -1.42 17.35
C GLY A 36 -16.10 -0.86 15.91
N ILE A 37 -17.11 -1.21 15.11
CA ILE A 37 -17.27 -0.65 13.75
C ILE A 37 -17.60 0.84 13.80
N CYS A 38 -18.45 1.24 14.74
CA CYS A 38 -18.81 2.63 15.01
C CYS A 38 -17.58 3.44 15.45
N LEU A 39 -16.74 2.89 16.33
CA LEU A 39 -15.48 3.51 16.74
C LEU A 39 -14.57 3.82 15.54
N LEU A 40 -14.38 2.86 14.63
CA LEU A 40 -13.61 3.07 13.40
C LEU A 40 -14.22 4.16 12.52
N ALA A 41 -15.55 4.11 12.33
CA ALA A 41 -16.26 5.06 11.48
C ALA A 41 -16.20 6.50 12.05
N VAL A 42 -16.46 6.68 13.35
CA VAL A 42 -16.38 7.97 14.03
C VAL A 42 -14.97 8.53 13.97
N THR A 43 -13.95 7.69 14.21
CA THR A 43 -12.55 8.12 14.11
C THR A 43 -12.18 8.56 12.69
N ALA A 44 -12.64 7.82 11.67
CA ALA A 44 -12.43 8.19 10.28
C ALA A 44 -13.14 9.49 9.89
N ILE A 45 -14.38 9.70 10.35
CA ILE A 45 -15.13 10.96 10.17
C ILE A 45 -14.37 12.11 10.83
N ALA A 46 -13.92 11.94 12.08
CA ALA A 46 -13.17 12.96 12.81
C ALA A 46 -11.90 13.38 12.05
N ILE A 47 -11.16 12.42 11.49
CA ILE A 47 -9.97 12.69 10.66
C ILE A 47 -10.34 13.45 9.38
N VAL A 48 -11.41 13.05 8.69
CA VAL A 48 -11.87 13.75 7.47
C VAL A 48 -12.27 15.19 7.79
N LEU A 49 -13.04 15.41 8.86
CA LEU A 49 -13.45 16.75 9.30
C LEU A 49 -12.23 17.59 9.71
N PHE A 50 -11.29 17.01 10.44
CA PHE A 50 -10.06 17.68 10.83
C PHE A 50 -9.18 18.05 9.63
N ASP A 51 -9.06 17.19 8.62
CA ASP A 51 -8.30 17.46 7.40
C ASP A 51 -8.95 18.54 6.51
N LEU A 52 -10.30 18.56 6.49
CA LEU A 52 -11.06 19.63 5.85
C LEU A 52 -10.77 20.97 6.54
N TRP A 53 -10.78 21.01 7.87
CA TRP A 53 -10.48 22.19 8.68
C TRP A 53 -9.02 22.65 8.55
N MET A 54 -8.04 21.73 8.63
CA MET A 54 -6.61 22.05 8.48
C MET A 54 -6.25 22.54 7.07
N GLY A 55 -7.08 22.25 6.06
CA GLY A 55 -6.87 22.70 4.69
C GLY A 55 -5.62 22.09 4.03
N SER A 56 -5.08 20.99 4.58
CA SER A 56 -3.92 20.33 4.01
C SER A 56 -4.27 19.69 2.67
N ARG A 57 -3.54 20.04 1.61
CA ARG A 57 -3.69 19.47 0.26
C ARG A 57 -2.39 18.92 -0.30
N ILE A 58 -2.44 17.83 -1.05
CA ILE A 58 -1.31 17.36 -1.87
C ILE A 58 -0.91 18.47 -2.86
N PRO A 59 0.39 18.59 -3.23
CA PRO A 59 0.83 19.58 -4.20
C PRO A 59 0.00 19.54 -5.49
N GLU A 60 -0.04 20.67 -6.19
CA GLU A 60 -0.78 20.73 -7.44
C GLU A 60 -0.18 19.79 -8.50
N ILE A 61 -1.06 19.17 -9.28
CA ILE A 61 -0.70 18.29 -10.40
C ILE A 61 0.26 18.99 -11.38
N THR A 62 0.11 20.31 -11.55
CA THR A 62 1.00 21.16 -12.35
C THR A 62 2.46 21.07 -11.91
N ARG A 63 2.74 21.02 -10.60
CA ARG A 63 4.11 20.86 -10.07
C ARG A 63 4.70 19.48 -10.39
N PHE A 64 3.90 18.41 -10.31
CA PHE A 64 4.35 17.07 -10.69
C PHE A 64 4.63 16.93 -12.19
N ARG A 65 3.88 17.67 -13.02
CA ARG A 65 4.08 17.71 -14.47
C ARG A 65 5.33 18.51 -14.85
N SER A 66 5.51 19.69 -14.26
CA SER A 66 6.64 20.56 -14.58
C SER A 66 7.98 20.00 -14.08
N TYR A 67 7.97 19.21 -13.00
CA TYR A 67 9.18 18.57 -12.52
C TYR A 67 9.69 17.48 -13.48
N ARG A 68 10.95 17.60 -13.88
CA ARG A 68 11.62 16.64 -14.76
C ARG A 68 12.49 15.71 -13.92
N TYR A 69 12.03 14.48 -13.71
CA TYR A 69 12.78 13.47 -12.95
C TYR A 69 13.92 12.85 -13.79
N ALA A 70 13.69 12.61 -15.08
CA ALA A 70 14.65 11.92 -15.94
C ALA A 70 15.92 12.74 -16.24
N GLY A 71 17.08 12.18 -15.86
CA GLY A 71 18.40 12.77 -16.07
C GLY A 71 18.93 13.60 -14.90
N ASN A 72 18.24 13.58 -13.75
CA ASN A 72 18.73 14.15 -12.51
C ASN A 72 19.50 13.11 -11.68
N ARG A 73 20.26 13.57 -10.69
CA ARG A 73 20.96 12.72 -9.70
C ARG A 73 20.04 11.72 -9.00
N GLU A 74 18.83 12.13 -8.66
CA GLU A 74 17.83 11.27 -8.04
C GLU A 74 17.42 10.11 -8.96
N ALA A 75 17.28 10.36 -10.26
CA ALA A 75 16.96 9.31 -11.22
C ALA A 75 18.12 8.31 -11.38
N PHE A 76 19.38 8.77 -11.31
CA PHE A 76 20.52 7.87 -11.32
C PHE A 76 20.50 6.91 -10.12
N VAL A 77 20.35 7.45 -8.91
CA VAL A 77 20.28 6.64 -7.69
C VAL A 77 19.08 5.69 -7.72
N ALA A 78 17.91 6.15 -8.17
CA ALA A 78 16.73 5.31 -8.26
C ALA A 78 16.84 4.21 -9.32
N LEU A 79 17.52 4.46 -10.44
CA LEU A 79 17.77 3.43 -11.45
C LEU A 79 18.79 2.39 -10.96
N ALA A 80 19.85 2.83 -10.26
CA ALA A 80 20.78 1.91 -9.61
C ALA A 80 20.06 1.04 -8.57
N PHE A 81 19.22 1.65 -7.74
CA PHE A 81 18.39 0.93 -6.78
C PHE A 81 17.40 -0.03 -7.47
N SER A 82 16.78 0.38 -8.57
CA SER A 82 15.90 -0.49 -9.37
C SER A 82 16.64 -1.69 -9.94
N ALA A 83 17.90 -1.52 -10.36
CA ALA A 83 18.73 -2.64 -10.84
C ALA A 83 18.98 -3.65 -9.71
N VAL A 84 19.26 -3.20 -8.48
CA VAL A 84 19.38 -4.08 -7.31
C VAL A 84 18.09 -4.86 -7.09
N ILE A 85 16.93 -4.21 -7.11
CA ILE A 85 15.64 -4.90 -6.96
C ILE A 85 15.44 -5.95 -8.05
N VAL A 86 15.74 -5.63 -9.32
CA VAL A 86 15.62 -6.58 -10.43
C VAL A 86 16.52 -7.81 -10.23
N VAL A 87 17.76 -7.62 -9.78
CA VAL A 87 18.67 -8.73 -9.44
C VAL A 87 18.05 -9.61 -8.37
N PHE A 88 17.51 -9.03 -7.30
CA PHE A 88 16.87 -9.78 -6.23
C PHE A 88 15.57 -10.48 -6.66
N CYS A 89 14.79 -9.90 -7.59
CA CYS A 89 13.65 -10.59 -8.21
C CYS A 89 14.09 -11.83 -9.00
N VAL A 90 15.20 -11.74 -9.75
CA VAL A 90 15.75 -12.90 -10.47
C VAL A 90 16.27 -13.95 -9.48
N LEU A 91 17.01 -13.53 -8.44
CA LEU A 91 17.49 -14.44 -7.41
C LEU A 91 16.34 -15.17 -6.69
N ASP A 92 15.23 -14.50 -6.39
CA ASP A 92 14.06 -15.13 -5.75
C ASP A 92 13.46 -16.23 -6.63
N ILE A 93 13.37 -16.01 -7.95
CA ILE A 93 12.82 -16.99 -8.90
C ILE A 93 13.80 -18.14 -9.15
N VAL A 94 15.11 -17.87 -9.21
CA VAL A 94 16.13 -18.88 -9.54
C VAL A 94 16.49 -19.75 -8.34
N LEU A 95 16.58 -19.16 -7.15
CA LEU A 95 17.04 -19.87 -5.95
C LEU A 95 15.92 -20.59 -5.22
N PHE A 96 14.65 -20.22 -5.45
CA PHE A 96 13.52 -20.81 -4.74
C PHE A 96 12.42 -21.30 -5.69
N PRO A 97 11.77 -22.43 -5.34
CA PRO A 97 10.62 -22.93 -6.09
C PRO A 97 9.54 -21.85 -6.24
N MET A 98 8.97 -21.79 -7.45
CA MET A 98 7.96 -20.81 -7.82
C MET A 98 6.60 -21.29 -7.28
N PRO A 99 6.01 -20.57 -6.30
CA PRO A 99 4.80 -21.05 -5.63
C PRO A 99 3.63 -21.32 -6.59
N LEU A 100 3.56 -20.58 -7.70
CA LEU A 100 2.54 -20.76 -8.74
C LEU A 100 2.62 -22.11 -9.45
N PHE A 101 3.82 -22.67 -9.61
CA PHE A 101 4.04 -23.91 -10.36
C PHE A 101 4.19 -25.12 -9.44
N ASP A 102 4.70 -24.93 -8.22
CA ASP A 102 5.06 -26.05 -7.33
C ASP A 102 3.96 -26.39 -6.30
N ASN A 103 3.31 -25.40 -5.67
CA ASN A 103 2.22 -25.63 -4.70
C ASN A 103 1.36 -24.37 -4.49
N PRO A 104 0.33 -24.14 -5.35
CA PRO A 104 -0.47 -22.91 -5.32
C PRO A 104 -1.34 -22.76 -4.06
N SER A 105 -1.55 -23.83 -3.30
CA SER A 105 -2.28 -23.84 -2.01
C SER A 105 -1.43 -23.40 -0.83
N SER A 106 -0.09 -23.48 -0.93
CA SER A 106 0.82 -23.11 0.16
C SER A 106 1.25 -21.65 0.05
N TYR A 107 1.30 -20.93 1.18
CA TYR A 107 2.07 -19.68 1.22
C TYR A 107 3.52 -20.00 0.87
N ALA A 108 4.20 -19.08 0.16
CA ALA A 108 5.63 -19.21 -0.09
C ALA A 108 6.35 -19.46 1.24
N THR A 109 6.96 -20.64 1.37
CA THR A 109 7.78 -21.00 2.53
C THR A 109 8.93 -19.99 2.62
N MET A 110 9.04 -19.35 3.79
CA MET A 110 10.07 -18.32 4.06
C MET A 110 11.38 -18.93 4.59
N GLU A 111 11.49 -20.26 4.55
CA GLU A 111 12.65 -21.02 5.04
C GLU A 111 13.88 -20.86 4.12
N GLY A 112 15.07 -21.17 4.64
CA GLY A 112 16.30 -21.23 3.85
C GLY A 112 16.84 -19.87 3.37
N GLY A 113 16.57 -18.78 4.08
CA GLY A 113 17.07 -17.43 3.71
C GLY A 113 16.25 -16.71 2.64
N ARG A 114 15.14 -17.31 2.17
CA ARG A 114 14.19 -16.67 1.24
C ARG A 114 13.67 -15.35 1.78
N GLU A 115 13.45 -15.24 3.09
CA GLU A 115 12.97 -14.02 3.75
C GLU A 115 13.85 -12.79 3.43
N HIS A 116 15.18 -12.93 3.47
CA HIS A 116 16.11 -11.83 3.20
C HIS A 116 16.05 -11.36 1.75
N ILE A 117 16.02 -12.30 0.80
CA ILE A 117 15.90 -11.99 -0.62
C ILE A 117 14.52 -11.35 -0.89
N ARG A 118 13.48 -11.88 -0.25
CA ARG A 118 12.11 -11.44 -0.40
C ARG A 118 11.88 -10.04 0.16
N HIS A 119 12.57 -9.61 1.22
CA HIS A 119 12.48 -8.24 1.69
C HIS A 119 12.88 -7.21 0.62
N ILE A 120 13.87 -7.53 -0.21
CA ILE A 120 14.34 -6.65 -1.28
C ILE A 120 13.51 -6.85 -2.55
N SER A 121 13.22 -8.08 -2.97
CA SER A 121 12.40 -8.38 -4.16
C SER A 121 10.96 -7.85 -4.01
N ASN A 122 10.42 -7.81 -2.78
CA ASN A 122 9.13 -7.20 -2.46
C ASN A 122 9.08 -5.68 -2.71
N MET A 123 10.21 -5.01 -2.96
CA MET A 123 10.23 -3.60 -3.36
C MET A 123 9.97 -3.41 -4.87
N CYS A 124 9.70 -4.48 -5.62
CA CYS A 124 9.37 -4.47 -7.06
C CYS A 124 8.24 -3.51 -7.46
N TRP A 125 7.32 -3.16 -6.54
CA TRP A 125 6.25 -2.19 -6.78
C TRP A 125 6.75 -0.78 -7.15
N ILE A 126 8.02 -0.48 -6.86
CA ILE A 126 8.68 0.79 -7.18
C ILE A 126 9.10 0.85 -8.66
N LEU A 127 9.30 -0.30 -9.31
CA LEU A 127 9.85 -0.37 -10.67
C LEU A 127 8.96 0.36 -11.68
N PRO A 128 7.61 0.23 -11.68
CA PRO A 128 6.79 0.96 -12.65
C PRO A 128 6.77 2.48 -12.43
N PRO A 129 6.62 3.03 -11.20
CA PRO A 129 6.82 4.45 -10.93
C PRO A 129 8.16 5.00 -11.42
N VAL A 130 9.27 4.31 -11.11
CA VAL A 130 10.61 4.73 -11.55
C VAL A 130 10.76 4.62 -13.07
N GLY A 131 10.24 3.54 -13.67
CA GLY A 131 10.22 3.35 -15.12
C GLY A 131 9.53 4.50 -15.86
N ILE A 132 8.36 4.95 -15.38
CA ILE A 132 7.65 6.08 -16.00
C ILE A 132 8.39 7.40 -15.82
N LEU A 133 8.91 7.66 -14.63
CA LEU A 133 9.42 8.99 -14.26
C LEU A 133 10.88 9.21 -14.69
N CYS A 134 11.72 8.20 -14.54
CA CYS A 134 13.16 8.32 -14.64
C CYS A 134 13.73 7.83 -15.98
N VAL A 135 13.07 6.87 -16.65
CA VAL A 135 13.60 6.22 -17.86
C VAL A 135 13.15 6.93 -19.14
N ARG A 136 14.11 7.24 -20.02
CA ARG A 136 13.85 7.80 -21.36
C ARG A 136 13.63 6.74 -22.43
N SER A 137 14.36 5.62 -22.34
CA SER A 137 14.24 4.51 -23.30
C SER A 137 12.89 3.80 -23.12
N ARG A 138 12.15 3.65 -24.23
CA ARG A 138 10.85 2.96 -24.22
C ARG A 138 10.99 1.50 -23.79
N TRP A 139 12.06 0.84 -24.21
CA TRP A 139 12.30 -0.56 -23.91
C TRP A 139 12.55 -0.79 -22.42
N LEU A 140 13.51 -0.07 -21.83
CA LEU A 140 13.82 -0.19 -20.40
C LEU A 140 12.63 0.21 -19.53
N ARG A 141 11.86 1.22 -19.93
CA ARG A 141 10.63 1.60 -19.24
C ARG A 141 9.63 0.45 -19.23
N ASN A 142 9.35 -0.15 -20.39
CA ASN A 142 8.40 -1.24 -20.49
C ASN A 142 8.89 -2.48 -19.72
N LEU A 143 10.19 -2.74 -19.72
CA LEU A 143 10.79 -3.83 -18.95
C LEU A 143 10.56 -3.66 -17.45
N LEU A 144 10.85 -2.47 -16.89
CA LEU A 144 10.61 -2.20 -15.46
C LEU A 144 9.13 -2.30 -15.08
N ILE A 145 8.24 -1.85 -15.96
CA ILE A 145 6.79 -2.00 -15.77
C ILE A 145 6.39 -3.48 -15.76
N ALA A 146 6.89 -4.26 -16.73
CA ALA A 146 6.59 -5.68 -16.85
C ALA A 146 7.09 -6.46 -15.64
N ILE A 147 8.33 -6.23 -15.18
CA ILE A 147 8.88 -6.89 -13.99
C ILE A 147 8.03 -6.59 -12.77
N GLY A 148 7.68 -5.31 -12.52
CA GLY A 148 6.86 -4.93 -11.38
C GLY A 148 5.47 -5.56 -11.36
N LEU A 149 4.90 -5.90 -12.53
CA LEU A 149 3.58 -6.53 -12.63
C LEU A 149 3.63 -8.06 -12.63
N ILE A 150 4.59 -8.66 -13.34
CA ILE A 150 4.67 -10.12 -13.52
C ILE A 150 5.25 -10.78 -12.28
N PHE A 151 6.30 -10.21 -11.67
CA PHE A 151 6.98 -10.82 -10.53
C PHE A 151 6.02 -11.13 -9.36
N PRO A 152 5.18 -10.18 -8.88
CA PRO A 152 4.19 -10.48 -7.84
C PRO A 152 3.19 -11.59 -8.19
N VAL A 153 2.85 -11.76 -9.48
CA VAL A 153 1.93 -12.82 -9.95
C VAL A 153 2.60 -14.19 -9.84
N VAL A 154 3.84 -14.30 -10.33
CA VAL A 154 4.64 -15.54 -10.25
C VAL A 154 4.81 -16.01 -8.80
N VAL A 155 4.91 -15.05 -7.89
CA VAL A 155 5.22 -15.27 -6.48
C VAL A 155 3.96 -15.33 -5.58
N ILE A 156 2.76 -15.23 -6.18
CA ILE A 156 1.44 -15.23 -5.52
C ILE A 156 1.36 -14.19 -4.38
N ASP A 157 1.88 -12.98 -4.62
CA ASP A 157 1.83 -11.87 -3.66
C ASP A 157 0.78 -10.81 -4.04
N ARG A 158 -0.43 -11.01 -3.52
CA ARG A 158 -1.59 -10.13 -3.72
C ARG A 158 -1.31 -8.69 -3.28
N ASN A 159 -0.60 -8.52 -2.16
CA ASN A 159 -0.32 -7.19 -1.61
C ASN A 159 0.64 -6.40 -2.51
N ARG A 160 1.58 -7.08 -3.17
CA ARG A 160 2.53 -6.41 -4.08
C ARG A 160 1.91 -6.07 -5.42
N ILE A 161 0.99 -6.91 -5.93
CA ILE A 161 0.18 -6.57 -7.10
C ILE A 161 -0.59 -5.26 -6.84
N PHE A 162 -1.29 -5.17 -5.72
CA PHE A 162 -2.06 -3.96 -5.39
C PHE A 162 -1.18 -2.73 -5.17
N ALA A 163 -0.06 -2.87 -4.46
CA ALA A 163 0.89 -1.77 -4.28
C ALA A 163 1.40 -1.23 -5.63
N THR A 164 1.72 -2.14 -6.54
CA THR A 164 2.23 -1.81 -7.88
C THR A 164 1.16 -1.09 -8.71
N LEU A 165 -0.05 -1.66 -8.80
CA LEU A 165 -1.15 -1.06 -9.56
C LEU A 165 -1.55 0.30 -9.00
N TYR A 166 -1.63 0.42 -7.67
CA TYR A 166 -1.93 1.66 -6.97
C TYR A 166 -0.89 2.75 -7.26
N ALA A 167 0.39 2.43 -7.07
CA ALA A 167 1.49 3.38 -7.29
C ALA A 167 1.55 3.81 -8.76
N PHE A 168 1.41 2.87 -9.68
CA PHE A 168 1.37 3.12 -11.13
C PHE A 168 0.20 4.03 -11.52
N ALA A 169 -1.01 3.74 -11.04
CA ALA A 169 -2.20 4.52 -11.32
C ALA A 169 -2.10 5.96 -10.78
N LEU A 170 -1.60 6.14 -9.55
CA LEU A 170 -1.40 7.48 -8.98
C LEU A 170 -0.34 8.29 -9.73
N VAL A 171 0.78 7.68 -10.12
CA VAL A 171 1.81 8.36 -10.91
C VAL A 171 1.26 8.82 -12.26
N ILE A 172 0.50 7.95 -12.95
CA ILE A 172 -0.18 8.34 -14.20
C ILE A 172 -1.15 9.50 -13.94
N LEU A 173 -1.94 9.43 -12.87
CA LEU A 173 -2.90 10.47 -12.53
C LEU A 173 -2.23 11.82 -12.24
N PHE A 174 -1.14 11.84 -11.47
CA PHE A 174 -0.38 13.04 -11.12
C PHE A 174 0.40 13.64 -12.30
N ARG A 175 0.74 12.83 -13.31
CA ARG A 175 1.47 13.29 -14.51
C ARG A 175 0.54 13.62 -15.67
N ARG A 176 -0.74 13.29 -15.58
CA ARG A 176 -1.69 13.42 -16.69
C ARG A 176 -2.09 14.86 -16.96
N ASP A 177 -2.32 15.15 -18.24
CA ASP A 177 -2.90 16.40 -18.67
C ASP A 177 -4.35 16.58 -18.20
N THR A 178 -4.61 17.73 -17.59
CA THR A 178 -5.90 18.10 -17.00
C THR A 178 -6.97 18.38 -18.05
N THR A 179 -6.58 18.66 -19.29
CA THR A 179 -7.49 18.94 -20.42
C THR A 179 -8.03 17.68 -21.08
N ARG A 180 -7.36 16.52 -20.91
CA ARG A 180 -7.81 15.25 -21.51
C ARG A 180 -8.85 14.57 -20.62
N PRO A 181 -9.85 13.86 -21.16
CA PRO A 181 -10.80 13.07 -20.36
C PRO A 181 -10.11 11.92 -19.63
N LEU A 182 -10.68 11.50 -18.50
CA LEU A 182 -10.18 10.35 -17.71
C LEU A 182 -10.30 9.09 -18.58
N PRO A 183 -9.25 8.25 -18.68
CA PRO A 183 -9.33 6.99 -19.40
C PRO A 183 -10.10 5.97 -18.57
N TRP A 184 -11.36 6.29 -18.25
CA TRP A 184 -12.23 5.47 -17.41
C TRP A 184 -12.39 4.06 -17.95
N LYS A 185 -12.39 3.89 -19.27
CA LYS A 185 -12.41 2.56 -19.91
C LYS A 185 -11.20 1.72 -19.53
N THR A 186 -9.99 2.30 -19.58
CA THR A 186 -8.76 1.61 -19.21
C THR A 186 -8.70 1.36 -17.70
N ILE A 187 -9.12 2.32 -16.89
CA ILE A 187 -9.17 2.18 -15.43
C ILE A 187 -10.17 1.09 -15.03
N ALA A 188 -11.37 1.10 -15.61
CA ALA A 188 -12.40 0.09 -15.37
C ALA A 188 -11.93 -1.30 -15.84
N PHE A 189 -11.31 -1.38 -17.03
CA PHE A 189 -10.73 -2.63 -17.51
C PHE A 189 -9.65 -3.17 -16.57
N LEU A 190 -8.70 -2.32 -16.14
CA LEU A 190 -7.66 -2.70 -15.18
C LEU A 190 -8.26 -3.12 -13.83
N ALA A 191 -9.31 -2.43 -13.36
CA ALA A 191 -10.00 -2.76 -12.13
C ALA A 191 -10.71 -4.12 -12.23
N VAL A 192 -11.39 -4.40 -13.34
CA VAL A 192 -12.03 -5.70 -13.60
C VAL A 192 -10.99 -6.80 -13.68
N VAL A 193 -9.93 -6.64 -14.50
CA VAL A 193 -8.86 -7.63 -14.61
C VAL A 193 -8.20 -7.88 -13.25
N GLY A 194 -7.90 -6.83 -12.49
CA GLY A 194 -7.34 -6.94 -11.14
C GLY A 194 -8.27 -7.66 -10.17
N ALA A 195 -9.56 -7.35 -10.20
CA ALA A 195 -10.58 -8.02 -9.38
C ALA A 195 -10.75 -9.50 -9.77
N THR A 196 -10.71 -9.82 -11.05
CA THR A 196 -10.77 -11.20 -11.56
C THR A 196 -9.53 -11.98 -11.13
N VAL A 197 -8.32 -11.45 -11.35
CA VAL A 197 -7.07 -12.09 -10.91
C VAL A 197 -7.09 -12.29 -9.39
N PHE A 198 -7.51 -11.28 -8.63
CA PHE A 198 -7.64 -11.38 -7.18
C PHE A 198 -8.62 -12.48 -6.75
N SER A 199 -9.80 -12.53 -7.38
CA SER A 199 -10.81 -13.55 -7.10
C SER A 199 -10.32 -14.95 -7.44
N VAL A 200 -9.65 -15.13 -8.57
CA VAL A 200 -9.09 -16.42 -9.01
C VAL A 200 -7.97 -16.88 -8.08
N LEU A 201 -7.05 -15.98 -7.70
CA LEU A 201 -6.01 -16.29 -6.71
C LEU A 201 -6.62 -16.58 -5.33
N GLY A 202 -7.75 -15.95 -4.99
CA GLY A 202 -8.51 -16.22 -3.77
C GLY A 202 -9.09 -17.64 -3.76
N THR A 203 -9.80 -18.03 -4.82
CA THR A 203 -10.40 -19.38 -4.93
C THR A 203 -9.35 -20.48 -5.00
N LEU A 204 -8.28 -20.30 -5.78
CA LEU A 204 -7.19 -21.27 -5.90
C LEU A 204 -6.50 -21.56 -4.56
N ARG A 205 -6.44 -20.55 -3.69
CA ARG A 205 -5.74 -20.65 -2.41
C ARG A 205 -6.62 -21.12 -1.27
N SER A 206 -7.86 -20.63 -1.19
CA SER A 206 -8.71 -20.76 0.00
C SER A 206 -9.95 -21.62 -0.21
N GLY A 207 -10.19 -22.14 -1.42
CA GLY A 207 -11.33 -23.01 -1.71
C GLY A 207 -12.67 -22.28 -1.82
N SER A 208 -13.78 -23.01 -1.66
CA SER A 208 -15.13 -22.41 -1.66
C SER A 208 -15.42 -21.66 -0.36
N LEU A 209 -16.22 -20.60 -0.46
CA LEU A 209 -16.68 -19.81 0.69
C LEU A 209 -17.94 -20.38 1.34
N ASP A 210 -18.55 -21.42 0.77
CA ASP A 210 -19.83 -21.94 1.24
C ASP A 210 -19.74 -22.66 2.59
N THR A 211 -18.53 -23.07 3.01
CA THR A 211 -18.28 -23.72 4.30
C THR A 211 -17.89 -22.74 5.42
N VAL A 212 -17.85 -21.44 5.13
CA VAL A 212 -17.48 -20.41 6.12
C VAL A 212 -18.69 -20.08 7.00
N ALA A 213 -18.60 -20.45 8.28
CA ALA A 213 -19.63 -20.18 9.29
C ALA A 213 -19.50 -18.76 9.88
N LEU A 214 -19.70 -17.72 9.06
CA LEU A 214 -19.89 -16.35 9.53
C LEU A 214 -21.36 -15.93 9.37
N PRO A 215 -21.86 -15.00 10.20
CA PRO A 215 -23.25 -14.53 10.13
C PRO A 215 -23.42 -13.57 8.95
N PHE A 216 -23.35 -14.11 7.73
CA PHE A 216 -23.53 -13.33 6.52
C PHE A 216 -25.00 -12.99 6.29
N SER A 217 -25.24 -11.80 5.75
CA SER A 217 -26.60 -11.37 5.38
C SER A 217 -27.14 -12.19 4.21
N LYS A 218 -28.47 -12.23 4.07
CA LYS A 218 -29.14 -12.86 2.91
C LYS A 218 -28.66 -12.28 1.58
N VAL A 219 -28.34 -10.98 1.56
CA VAL A 219 -27.82 -10.29 0.37
C VAL A 219 -26.47 -10.87 -0.02
N TYR A 220 -25.57 -11.12 0.93
CA TYR A 220 -24.26 -11.72 0.64
C TYR A 220 -24.39 -13.12 0.07
N HIS A 221 -25.26 -13.96 0.63
CA HIS A 221 -25.47 -15.33 0.14
C HIS A 221 -25.97 -15.39 -1.31
N ALA A 222 -26.75 -14.40 -1.75
CA ALA A 222 -27.27 -14.32 -3.11
C ALA A 222 -26.23 -13.89 -4.18
N LEU A 223 -25.04 -13.44 -3.77
CA LEU A 223 -24.04 -12.93 -4.71
C LEU A 223 -23.20 -14.04 -5.37
N PRO A 224 -22.68 -13.81 -6.58
CA PRO A 224 -21.73 -14.72 -7.22
C PRO A 224 -20.46 -14.92 -6.38
N GLN A 225 -19.84 -16.10 -6.47
CA GLN A 225 -18.68 -16.48 -5.66
C GLN A 225 -17.51 -15.48 -5.75
N GLY A 226 -17.24 -14.92 -6.94
CA GLY A 226 -16.17 -13.94 -7.08
C GLY A 226 -16.44 -12.62 -6.36
N VAL A 227 -17.71 -12.20 -6.28
CA VAL A 227 -18.12 -11.01 -5.53
C VAL A 227 -18.08 -11.29 -4.02
N LYS A 228 -18.48 -12.48 -3.59
CA LYS A 228 -18.36 -12.93 -2.20
C LYS A 228 -16.92 -12.82 -1.69
N TRP A 229 -15.94 -13.28 -2.48
CA TRP A 229 -14.51 -13.15 -2.13
C TRP A 229 -14.05 -11.70 -1.97
N LEU A 230 -14.46 -10.81 -2.87
CA LEU A 230 -14.12 -9.39 -2.79
C LEU A 230 -14.76 -8.73 -1.56
N LEU A 231 -16.05 -8.96 -1.32
CA LEU A 231 -16.75 -8.41 -0.17
C LEU A 231 -16.20 -8.93 1.14
N LEU A 232 -15.94 -10.24 1.23
CA LEU A 232 -15.33 -10.85 2.41
C LEU A 232 -13.99 -10.22 2.71
N TYR A 233 -13.11 -10.12 1.70
CA TYR A 233 -11.81 -9.48 1.89
C TYR A 233 -11.94 -8.01 2.32
N MET A 234 -12.94 -7.30 1.80
CA MET A 234 -13.15 -5.89 2.12
C MET A 234 -13.78 -5.62 3.49
N SER A 235 -14.47 -6.60 4.06
CA SER A 235 -15.32 -6.42 5.25
C SER A 235 -14.89 -7.25 6.45
N ALA A 236 -14.09 -8.30 6.25
CA ALA A 236 -13.63 -9.17 7.34
C ALA A 236 -12.78 -8.41 8.37
N GLY A 237 -11.99 -7.43 7.95
CA GLY A 237 -11.16 -6.62 8.85
C GLY A 237 -11.99 -5.87 9.90
N PRO A 238 -12.91 -4.96 9.51
CA PRO A 238 -13.78 -4.27 10.45
C PRO A 238 -14.69 -5.21 11.25
N TYR A 239 -15.16 -6.32 10.65
CA TYR A 239 -15.93 -7.34 11.36
C TYR A 239 -15.14 -7.95 12.52
N ASN A 240 -13.93 -8.46 12.25
CA ASN A 240 -13.06 -9.05 13.26
C ASN A 240 -12.67 -8.03 14.32
N PHE A 241 -12.44 -6.77 13.93
CA PHE A 241 -12.19 -5.67 14.87
C PHE A 241 -13.39 -5.46 15.82
N GLY A 242 -14.61 -5.42 15.30
CA GLY A 242 -15.84 -5.33 16.10
C GLY A 242 -16.00 -6.53 17.05
N ALA A 243 -15.72 -7.73 16.55
CA ALA A 243 -15.81 -8.97 17.33
C ALA A 243 -14.87 -8.96 18.55
N ILE A 244 -13.60 -8.62 18.35
CA ILE A 244 -12.62 -8.56 19.45
C ILE A 244 -12.92 -7.42 20.42
N ALA A 245 -13.38 -6.27 19.91
CA ALA A 245 -13.79 -5.16 20.76
C ALA A 245 -14.94 -5.56 21.70
N ALA A 246 -15.95 -6.26 21.18
CA ALA A 246 -17.10 -6.74 21.95
C ALA A 246 -16.74 -7.86 22.94
N LYS A 247 -15.77 -8.72 22.60
CA LYS A 247 -15.31 -9.82 23.46
C LYS A 247 -14.33 -9.37 24.55
N HIS A 248 -13.92 -8.11 24.56
CA HIS A 248 -12.95 -7.54 25.52
C HIS A 248 -11.65 -8.36 25.62
N TYR A 249 -11.22 -8.99 24.52
CA TYR A 249 -10.03 -9.82 24.49
C TYR A 249 -8.76 -8.95 24.40
N SER A 250 -7.76 -9.25 25.22
CA SER A 250 -6.49 -8.52 25.26
C SER A 250 -5.30 -9.46 25.04
N ASN A 251 -4.38 -9.03 24.17
CA ASN A 251 -3.13 -9.73 23.90
C ASN A 251 -2.13 -8.79 23.22
N ALA A 252 -1.05 -8.44 23.92
CA ALA A 252 -0.01 -7.54 23.41
C ALA A 252 1.02 -8.23 22.50
N SER A 253 1.09 -9.56 22.51
CA SER A 253 2.11 -10.31 21.76
C SER A 253 2.03 -10.06 20.25
N PHE A 254 0.82 -9.91 19.71
CA PHE A 254 0.58 -9.59 18.31
C PHE A 254 1.23 -8.26 17.90
N LEU A 255 1.06 -7.22 18.74
CA LEU A 255 1.64 -5.91 18.48
C LEU A 255 3.17 -5.95 18.56
N ILE A 256 3.72 -6.66 19.54
CA ILE A 256 5.17 -6.86 19.69
C ILE A 256 5.72 -7.52 18.43
N ASN A 257 5.06 -8.56 17.94
CA ASN A 257 5.53 -9.28 16.76
C ASN A 257 5.47 -8.44 15.47
N GLN A 258 4.60 -7.44 15.42
CA GLN A 258 4.52 -6.51 14.30
C GLN A 258 5.59 -5.42 14.35
N LEU A 259 5.90 -4.92 15.56
CA LEU A 259 6.84 -3.82 15.78
C LEU A 259 8.31 -4.26 15.87
N VAL A 260 8.57 -5.42 16.48
CA VAL A 260 9.92 -5.91 16.77
C VAL A 260 10.39 -6.80 15.63
N PRO A 261 11.50 -6.47 14.94
CA PRO A 261 12.03 -7.34 13.89
C PRO A 261 12.45 -8.70 14.46
N LEU A 262 12.32 -9.76 13.67
CA LEU A 262 12.76 -11.14 13.99
C LEU A 262 12.03 -11.82 15.17
N SER A 263 10.93 -11.24 15.67
CA SER A 263 10.11 -11.78 16.76
C SER A 263 9.22 -12.97 16.35
N GLY A 264 9.21 -13.34 15.06
CA GLY A 264 8.47 -14.48 14.52
C GLY A 264 7.21 -14.09 13.73
N SER A 265 6.63 -15.08 13.03
CA SER A 265 5.41 -14.88 12.24
C SER A 265 4.19 -14.80 13.15
N VAL A 266 3.34 -13.81 12.90
CA VAL A 266 2.05 -13.67 13.56
C VAL A 266 1.03 -14.61 12.91
N ALA A 267 1.17 -15.90 13.19
CA ALA A 267 0.12 -16.86 12.84
C ALA A 267 -1.07 -16.64 13.79
N THR A 268 -2.21 -16.25 13.23
CA THR A 268 -3.53 -16.21 13.89
C THR A 268 -4.25 -17.56 13.80
N ALA A 269 -3.80 -18.44 12.91
CA ALA A 269 -4.28 -19.80 12.83
C ALA A 269 -3.63 -20.63 13.95
N GLY A 270 -4.45 -21.25 14.80
CA GLY A 270 -3.98 -22.03 15.95
C GLY A 270 -3.64 -21.21 17.20
N THR A 271 -4.09 -19.94 17.28
CA THR A 271 -3.99 -19.13 18.50
C THR A 271 -5.30 -19.11 19.27
N ASP A 272 -5.22 -18.77 20.56
CA ASP A 272 -6.38 -18.61 21.45
C ASP A 272 -7.18 -17.31 21.21
N ILE A 273 -7.02 -16.67 20.04
CA ILE A 273 -7.78 -15.47 19.70
C ILE A 273 -9.21 -15.91 19.38
N PRO A 274 -10.24 -15.35 20.05
CA PRO A 274 -11.61 -15.78 19.88
C PRO A 274 -12.23 -15.19 18.60
N LEU A 275 -11.72 -15.57 17.43
CA LEU A 275 -12.32 -15.25 16.13
C LEU A 275 -13.52 -16.17 15.86
N ASP A 276 -14.59 -15.62 15.27
CA ASP A 276 -15.78 -16.42 14.93
C ASP A 276 -15.50 -17.41 13.79
N ALA A 277 -14.53 -17.08 12.93
CA ALA A 277 -14.01 -17.98 11.91
C ALA A 277 -12.47 -17.90 11.89
N SER A 278 -11.81 -18.88 12.50
CA SER A 278 -10.33 -18.90 12.63
C SER A 278 -9.59 -19.00 11.28
N ASN A 279 -10.27 -19.50 10.24
CA ASN A 279 -9.78 -19.52 8.86
C ASN A 279 -9.87 -18.15 8.16
N ILE A 280 -10.59 -17.17 8.71
CA ILE A 280 -10.72 -15.80 8.19
C ILE A 280 -10.09 -14.84 9.18
N ASN A 281 -8.77 -14.84 9.15
CA ASN A 281 -7.91 -14.11 10.06
C ASN A 281 -7.48 -12.72 9.56
N VAL A 282 -8.27 -12.14 8.66
CA VAL A 282 -8.01 -10.81 8.10
C VAL A 282 -8.27 -9.76 9.18
N GLY A 283 -7.24 -9.01 9.58
CA GLY A 283 -7.33 -7.96 10.57
C GLY A 283 -7.09 -6.58 9.96
N THR A 284 -7.69 -5.55 10.57
CA THR A 284 -7.29 -4.15 10.29
C THR A 284 -5.88 -3.90 10.83
N GLU A 285 -5.22 -2.85 10.34
CA GLU A 285 -3.97 -2.33 10.90
C GLU A 285 -4.08 -2.01 12.39
N PHE A 286 -5.30 -1.69 12.85
CA PHE A 286 -5.60 -1.22 14.20
C PHE A 286 -5.93 -2.37 15.16
N PHE A 287 -6.14 -3.57 14.62
CA PHE A 287 -6.46 -4.79 15.35
C PHE A 287 -5.40 -5.17 16.42
N PRO A 288 -4.08 -5.18 16.13
CA PRO A 288 -3.04 -5.36 17.15
C PRO A 288 -3.14 -4.36 18.31
N PHE A 289 -3.42 -3.09 18.02
CA PHE A 289 -3.48 -2.03 19.02
C PHE A 289 -4.73 -2.14 19.88
N LEU A 290 -5.85 -2.60 19.29
CA LEU A 290 -7.07 -2.94 20.02
C LEU A 290 -6.79 -4.04 21.06
N MET A 291 -6.10 -5.10 20.67
CA MET A 291 -5.78 -6.19 21.60
C MET A 291 -4.76 -5.77 22.67
N ALA A 292 -3.81 -4.89 22.34
CA ALA A 292 -2.78 -4.46 23.29
C ALA A 292 -3.28 -3.42 24.30
N PHE A 293 -4.04 -2.42 23.85
CA PHE A 293 -4.40 -1.25 24.67
C PHE A 293 -5.90 -0.89 24.61
N GLY A 294 -6.73 -1.81 24.12
CA GLY A 294 -8.18 -1.58 23.99
C GLY A 294 -8.55 -0.53 22.94
N PRO A 295 -9.79 -0.02 23.01
CA PRO A 295 -10.33 0.97 22.06
C PRO A 295 -9.44 2.22 21.90
N ALA A 296 -8.85 2.71 23.00
CA ALA A 296 -7.97 3.86 22.98
C ALA A 296 -6.70 3.61 22.16
N GLY A 297 -6.11 2.40 22.27
CA GLY A 297 -5.00 1.96 21.43
C GLY A 297 -5.32 1.99 19.95
N ALA A 298 -6.48 1.45 19.58
CA ALA A 298 -6.94 1.46 18.20
C ALA A 298 -7.06 2.90 17.67
N VAL A 299 -7.75 3.79 18.39
CA VAL A 299 -7.89 5.20 17.99
C VAL A 299 -6.52 5.88 17.82
N MET A 300 -5.61 5.69 18.78
CA MET A 300 -4.25 6.22 18.71
C MET A 300 -3.50 5.73 17.47
N SER A 301 -3.66 4.44 17.11
CA SER A 301 -3.04 3.89 15.90
C SER A 301 -3.62 4.46 14.60
N VAL A 302 -4.91 4.80 14.56
CA VAL A 302 -5.49 5.51 13.40
C VAL A 302 -4.92 6.92 13.30
N ILE A 303 -4.82 7.64 14.43
CA ILE A 303 -4.26 9.00 14.49
C ILE A 303 -2.80 9.02 14.09
N LEU A 304 -2.00 8.06 14.56
CA LEU A 304 -0.58 7.95 14.21
C LEU A 304 -0.38 7.69 12.72
N LEU A 305 -1.21 6.83 12.12
CA LEU A 305 -1.18 6.56 10.68
C LEU A 305 -1.56 7.80 9.87
N TYR A 306 -2.55 8.55 10.35
CA TYR A 306 -2.91 9.83 9.76
C TYR A 306 -1.80 10.88 9.88
N ALA A 307 -1.14 10.97 11.02
CA ALA A 307 0.01 11.86 11.23
C ALA A 307 1.17 11.53 10.29
N MET A 308 1.45 10.23 10.09
CA MET A 308 2.44 9.73 9.12
C MET A 308 2.07 10.11 7.68
N LEU A 309 0.79 10.02 7.33
CA LEU A 309 0.30 10.47 6.03
C LEU A 309 0.46 11.99 5.85
N LEU A 310 0.09 12.80 6.84
CA LEU A 310 0.30 14.25 6.82
C LEU A 310 1.78 14.60 6.69
N TRP A 311 2.65 13.91 7.42
CA TRP A 311 4.10 14.07 7.32
C TRP A 311 4.61 13.78 5.91
N SER A 312 4.18 12.67 5.30
CA SER A 312 4.56 12.33 3.91
C SER A 312 4.12 13.39 2.90
N VAL A 313 2.91 13.96 3.09
CA VAL A 313 2.40 15.05 2.24
C VAL A 313 3.19 16.35 2.46
N ARG A 314 3.56 16.68 3.70
CA ARG A 314 4.42 17.84 4.00
C ARG A 314 5.79 17.70 3.37
N LEU A 315 6.39 16.51 3.43
CA LEU A 315 7.66 16.20 2.77
C LEU A 315 7.55 16.43 1.26
N LEU A 316 6.48 15.92 0.64
CA LEU A 316 6.19 16.08 -0.78
C LEU A 316 5.92 17.54 -1.19
N ARG A 317 5.36 18.37 -0.31
CA ARG A 317 5.18 19.81 -0.55
C ARG A 317 6.48 20.59 -0.54
N ARG A 318 7.41 20.23 0.35
CA ARG A 318 8.69 20.93 0.49
C ARG A 318 9.52 20.80 -0.78
N ASN A 319 9.58 19.59 -1.34
CA ASN A 319 10.19 19.34 -2.63
C ASN A 319 9.52 18.14 -3.29
N VAL A 320 9.17 18.26 -4.58
CA VAL A 320 8.60 17.16 -5.36
C VAL A 320 9.72 16.22 -5.83
N SER A 321 10.54 15.74 -4.88
CA SER A 321 11.62 14.79 -5.14
C SER A 321 11.04 13.40 -5.39
N LEU A 322 11.80 12.57 -6.10
CA LEU A 322 11.39 11.20 -6.40
C LEU A 322 11.19 10.38 -5.12
N PHE A 323 12.11 10.50 -4.15
CA PHE A 323 12.05 9.74 -2.90
C PHE A 323 10.91 10.21 -1.98
N ALA A 324 10.61 11.51 -1.93
CA ALA A 324 9.43 12.00 -1.23
C ALA A 324 8.14 11.46 -1.86
N LEU A 325 8.09 11.37 -3.20
CA LEU A 325 6.97 10.75 -3.91
C LEU A 325 6.85 9.26 -3.58
N LEU A 326 7.95 8.51 -3.55
CA LEU A 326 7.92 7.08 -3.20
C LEU A 326 7.46 6.86 -1.74
N ILE A 327 7.92 7.69 -0.79
CA ILE A 327 7.43 7.68 0.59
C ILE A 327 5.93 7.94 0.62
N PHE A 328 5.46 8.99 -0.05
CA PHE A 328 4.03 9.29 -0.13
C PHE A 328 3.23 8.12 -0.72
N LEU A 329 3.65 7.55 -1.85
CA LEU A 329 2.96 6.43 -2.49
C LEU A 329 2.89 5.20 -1.57
N ARG A 330 3.95 4.92 -0.81
CA ARG A 330 3.95 3.81 0.14
C ARG A 330 3.00 4.07 1.29
N VAL A 331 3.10 5.24 1.92
CA VAL A 331 2.26 5.59 3.08
C VAL A 331 0.79 5.65 2.67
N SER A 332 0.48 6.29 1.55
CA SER A 332 -0.91 6.39 1.06
C SER A 332 -1.48 5.03 0.66
N TYR A 333 -0.67 4.13 0.08
CA TYR A 333 -1.08 2.75 -0.21
C TYR A 333 -1.44 1.99 1.08
N VAL A 334 -0.58 2.07 2.07
CA VAL A 334 -0.78 1.42 3.36
C VAL A 334 -2.01 2.01 4.07
N CYS A 335 -2.25 3.31 4.00
CA CYS A 335 -3.47 3.92 4.52
C CYS A 335 -4.73 3.35 3.85
N VAL A 336 -4.70 3.21 2.52
CA VAL A 336 -5.82 2.61 1.76
C VAL A 336 -6.03 1.15 2.15
N MET A 337 -4.93 0.44 2.43
CA MET A 337 -4.98 -0.97 2.82
C MET A 337 -5.22 -1.22 4.31
N SER A 338 -5.19 -0.18 5.14
CA SER A 338 -5.29 -0.30 6.60
C SER A 338 -6.56 -1.01 7.11
N PRO A 339 -7.72 -0.98 6.43
CA PRO A 339 -8.87 -1.78 6.87
C PRO A 339 -8.74 -3.28 6.54
N PHE A 340 -7.81 -3.68 5.68
CA PHE A 340 -7.74 -5.04 5.12
C PHE A 340 -6.49 -5.81 5.53
N ALA A 341 -5.36 -5.14 5.73
CA ALA A 341 -4.10 -5.83 5.97
C ALA A 341 -3.14 -4.99 6.83
N PRO A 342 -2.57 -5.56 7.91
CA PRO A 342 -1.55 -4.90 8.70
C PRO A 342 -0.23 -4.83 7.92
N GLN A 343 0.17 -3.64 7.52
CA GLN A 343 1.40 -3.35 6.78
C GLN A 343 2.09 -2.05 7.24
N ALA A 344 1.39 -1.15 7.92
CA ALA A 344 1.88 0.18 8.29
C ALA A 344 2.93 0.13 9.38
N TYR A 345 2.61 -0.56 10.47
CA TYR A 345 3.45 -0.62 11.67
C TYR A 345 4.46 -1.76 11.61
N THR A 346 4.85 -2.18 10.41
CA THR A 346 5.85 -3.22 10.22
C THR A 346 7.23 -2.63 10.09
N TRP A 347 8.25 -3.35 10.59
CA TRP A 347 9.65 -2.97 10.39
C TRP A 347 9.97 -2.72 8.91
N THR A 348 9.47 -3.55 8.00
CA THR A 348 9.70 -3.39 6.55
C THR A 348 9.23 -2.04 5.99
N ASN A 349 8.12 -1.50 6.52
CA ASN A 349 7.61 -0.21 6.09
C ASN A 349 8.49 0.94 6.61
N PHE A 350 8.91 0.88 7.88
CA PHE A 350 9.85 1.85 8.45
C PHE A 350 11.21 1.80 7.77
N SER A 351 11.76 0.60 7.52
CA SER A 351 13.01 0.41 6.80
C SER A 351 12.94 0.97 5.38
N PHE A 352 11.80 0.80 4.69
CA PHE A 352 11.62 1.38 3.35
C PHE A 352 11.67 2.92 3.37
N ILE A 353 11.02 3.55 4.35
CA ILE A 353 11.03 5.01 4.50
C ILE A 353 12.44 5.51 4.84
N ALA A 354 13.12 4.85 5.79
CA ALA A 354 14.50 5.15 6.13
C ALA A 354 15.42 5.01 4.91
N LEU A 355 15.25 3.95 4.12
CA LEU A 355 15.98 3.73 2.88
C LEU A 355 15.74 4.85 1.87
N CYS A 356 14.49 5.28 1.66
CA CYS A 356 14.18 6.40 0.77
C CYS A 356 14.85 7.71 1.22
N LEU A 357 14.86 7.99 2.53
CA LEU A 357 15.55 9.15 3.08
C LEU A 357 17.08 9.05 2.88
N LEU A 358 17.66 7.87 3.09
CA LEU A 358 19.09 7.62 2.86
C LEU A 358 19.45 7.79 1.38
N LEU A 359 18.67 7.22 0.47
CA LEU A 359 18.86 7.37 -0.98
C LEU A 359 18.72 8.83 -1.42
N GLN A 360 17.84 9.60 -0.77
CA GLN A 360 17.74 11.04 -0.99
C GLN A 360 19.02 11.78 -0.56
N VAL A 361 19.59 11.44 0.59
CA VAL A 361 20.89 12.00 1.03
C VAL A 361 22.00 11.62 0.06
N LEU A 362 22.10 10.36 -0.35
CA LEU A 362 23.08 9.90 -1.35
C LEU A 362 22.93 10.66 -2.67
N ALA A 363 21.71 10.87 -3.13
CA ALA A 363 21.44 11.68 -4.32
C ALA A 363 21.91 13.13 -4.14
N THR A 364 21.83 13.70 -2.92
CA THR A 364 22.34 15.05 -2.66
C THR A 364 23.86 15.16 -2.68
N CYS A 365 24.57 14.08 -2.30
CA CYS A 365 26.04 14.01 -2.33
C CYS A 365 26.61 13.87 -3.76
N LEU A 366 25.81 13.44 -4.73
CA LEU A 366 26.27 13.30 -6.12
C LEU A 366 26.40 14.67 -6.83
N PRO A 367 27.46 14.86 -7.65
CA PRO A 367 27.70 16.10 -8.36
C PRO A 367 26.57 16.43 -9.35
N ASN A 368 26.13 17.68 -9.37
CA ASN A 368 25.06 18.14 -10.26
C ASN A 368 25.63 18.68 -11.57
N ARG A 369 25.63 17.85 -12.63
CA ARG A 369 26.08 18.23 -13.98
C ARG A 369 25.37 19.46 -14.56
N ASN A 370 24.17 19.79 -14.09
CA ASN A 370 23.43 20.95 -14.57
C ASN A 370 23.80 22.26 -13.86
N ALA A 371 24.40 22.21 -12.66
CA ALA A 371 24.84 23.41 -11.95
C ALA A 371 26.03 24.09 -12.65
N THR A 372 26.89 23.28 -13.28
CA THR A 372 28.06 23.75 -14.01
C THR A 372 27.70 24.51 -15.30
N ARG A 373 26.59 24.16 -15.98
CA ARG A 373 26.16 24.85 -17.21
C ARG A 373 25.67 26.28 -16.97
N THR A 374 25.01 26.54 -15.85
CA THR A 374 24.54 27.89 -15.48
C THR A 374 25.66 28.89 -15.20
N ASN A 375 26.81 28.42 -14.69
CA ASN A 375 27.96 29.29 -14.43
C ASN A 375 28.75 29.63 -15.70
N VAL A 376 28.79 28.73 -16.68
CA VAL A 376 29.46 29.02 -17.97
C VAL A 376 28.69 30.06 -18.79
N THR A 377 27.34 30.06 -18.75
CA THR A 377 26.53 31.08 -19.42
C THR A 377 26.55 32.46 -18.76
N ARG A 378 26.97 32.59 -17.50
CA ARG A 378 27.15 33.89 -16.83
C ARG A 378 28.55 34.48 -16.98
N GLY A 379 29.52 33.69 -17.44
CA GLY A 379 30.91 34.13 -17.66
C GLY A 379 31.22 34.68 -19.06
N ALA A 380 30.22 34.77 -19.95
CA ALA A 380 30.39 35.19 -21.34
C ALA A 380 29.56 36.44 -21.66
N ILE A 381 29.83 37.54 -20.96
CA ILE A 381 29.62 38.89 -21.49
C ILE A 381 30.99 39.56 -21.47
N PRO A 382 31.76 39.56 -22.56
CA PRO A 382 32.88 40.46 -22.68
C PRO A 382 32.31 41.86 -22.85
N THR A 383 32.48 42.70 -21.84
CA THR A 383 32.36 44.15 -21.98
C THR A 383 33.53 44.62 -22.85
N THR A 384 33.29 44.76 -24.15
CA THR A 384 34.19 45.47 -25.06
C THR A 384 33.62 46.85 -25.38
N HIS A 385 34.35 47.85 -24.88
CA HIS A 385 34.50 49.25 -25.32
C HIS A 385 33.27 50.10 -25.62
#